data_AF-X0T1N1-F1
#
_entry.id   AF-X0T1N1-F1
#
_cell.length_a   1.000
_cell.length_b   1.000
_cell.length_c   1.000
_cell.angle_alpha   90.00
_cell.angle_beta   90.00
_cell.angle_gamma   90.00
#
_symmetry.space_group_name_H-M   'P 1'
#
loop_
_entity.id
_entity.type
_entity.pdbx_description
1 polymer ?
#
loop_
_entity_poly.entity_id
_entity_poly.type
_entity_poly.pdbx_seq_one_letter_code
_entity_poly.pdbx_strand_id
1 'polypeptide(L)'
;GHLSVGEASRIAQTTPGIDVFLTGHSHEITPEPVKVGQTLVLQAGAFGHFLGRLQLEINPTTGRIASADNTLLPTEETPISAEEGWTRLLKVAVLIAGLLSLLFF
;
A
#
# COMPACT_ATOMS: atom_id res chain seq x y z
N GLY A 1 6.43 -4.23 4.66
CA GLY A 1 6.87 -3.02 5.36
C GLY A 1 5.94 -1.86 5.05
N HIS A 2 6.12 -0.72 5.71
CA HIS A 2 5.44 0.54 5.37
C HIS A 2 6.49 1.66 5.29
N LEU A 3 7.37 1.54 4.31
CA LEU A 3 8.52 2.41 4.03
C LEU A 3 8.55 2.74 2.55
N SER A 4 9.13 3.86 2.15
CA SER A 4 9.31 4.15 0.72
C SER A 4 10.09 3.04 0.01
N VAL A 5 9.94 2.94 -1.32
CA VAL A 5 10.67 1.94 -2.11
C VAL A 5 12.18 2.09 -1.92
N GLY A 6 12.68 3.32 -1.79
CA GLY A 6 14.09 3.61 -1.52
C GLY A 6 14.58 3.13 -0.15
N GLU A 7 13.80 3.35 0.91
CA GLU A 7 14.16 2.87 2.26
C GLU A 7 14.11 1.35 2.35
N ALA A 8 13.07 0.73 1.80
CA ALA A 8 12.97 -0.72 1.70
C ALA A 8 14.14 -1.31 0.91
N SER A 9 14.56 -0.65 -0.17
CA SER A 9 15.73 -1.06 -0.97
C SER A 9 17.03 -1.00 -0.16
N ARG A 10 17.24 0.05 0.66
CA ARG A 10 18.42 0.14 1.53
C ARG A 10 18.46 -0.98 2.56
N ILE A 11 17.32 -1.31 3.15
CA ILE A 11 17.22 -2.43 4.10
C ILE A 11 17.53 -3.75 3.38
N ALA A 12 16.86 -4.02 2.25
CA ALA A 12 17.08 -5.21 1.44
C ALA A 12 18.55 -5.41 1.04
N GLN A 13 19.26 -4.31 0.76
CA GLN A 13 20.69 -4.35 0.41
C GLN A 13 21.58 -4.84 1.56
N THR A 14 21.18 -4.60 2.81
CA THR A 14 21.95 -4.94 4.01
C THR A 14 21.42 -6.14 4.78
N THR A 15 20.28 -6.71 4.37
CA THR A 15 19.61 -7.80 5.07
C THR A 15 19.49 -9.02 4.15
N PRO A 16 20.51 -9.92 4.17
CA PRO A 16 20.45 -11.17 3.44
C PRO A 16 19.25 -12.03 3.86
N GLY A 17 18.70 -12.80 2.92
CA GLY A 17 17.62 -13.76 3.19
C GLY A 17 16.19 -13.22 2.98
N ILE A 18 16.03 -11.96 2.57
CA ILE A 18 14.74 -11.45 2.12
C ILE A 18 14.61 -11.70 0.62
N ASP A 19 13.74 -12.62 0.21
CA ASP A 19 13.48 -12.86 -1.22
C ASP A 19 12.50 -11.82 -1.80
N VAL A 20 11.54 -11.38 -0.99
CA VAL A 20 10.50 -10.41 -1.38
C VAL A 20 10.25 -9.39 -0.27
N PHE A 21 10.22 -8.11 -0.62
CA PHE A 21 9.89 -7.00 0.25
C PHE A 21 8.71 -6.20 -0.33
N LEU A 22 7.50 -6.52 0.11
CA LEU A 22 6.31 -5.72 -0.17
C LEU A 22 6.26 -4.50 0.76
N THR A 23 6.16 -3.29 0.22
CA THR A 23 6.19 -2.02 1.00
C THR A 23 5.08 -1.03 0.63
N GLY A 24 5.11 0.19 1.20
CA GLY A 24 4.06 1.22 1.09
C GLY A 24 4.58 2.63 1.41
N HIS A 25 3.76 3.49 2.02
CA HIS A 25 4.12 4.85 2.46
C HIS A 25 4.26 5.90 1.35
N SER A 26 5.10 5.67 0.34
CA SER A 26 5.44 6.69 -0.67
C SER A 26 4.43 6.84 -1.81
N HIS A 27 3.42 5.98 -1.86
CA HIS A 27 2.40 5.92 -2.92
C HIS A 27 2.95 5.64 -4.34
N GLU A 28 4.23 5.30 -4.47
CA GLU A 28 4.87 4.79 -5.68
C GLU A 28 4.22 3.48 -6.17
N ILE A 29 4.22 3.30 -7.50
CA ILE A 29 3.89 2.03 -8.15
C ILE A 29 5.17 1.38 -8.68
N THR A 30 5.24 0.06 -8.62
CA THR A 30 6.32 -0.72 -9.24
C THR A 30 5.70 -1.73 -10.22
N PRO A 31 5.45 -1.34 -11.49
CA PRO A 31 4.96 -2.28 -12.51
C PRO A 31 5.91 -3.46 -12.70
N GLU A 32 7.21 -3.19 -12.62
CA GLU A 32 8.26 -4.19 -12.47
C GLU A 32 8.86 -4.07 -11.06
N PRO A 33 9.10 -5.17 -10.33
CA PRO A 33 9.72 -5.11 -9.02
C PRO A 33 11.12 -4.49 -9.09
N VAL A 34 11.45 -3.63 -8.13
CA VAL A 34 12.80 -3.10 -7.98
C VAL A 34 13.68 -4.21 -7.41
N LYS A 35 14.65 -4.67 -8.20
CA LYS A 35 15.54 -5.76 -7.80
C LYS A 35 16.77 -5.23 -7.05
N VAL A 36 16.92 -5.62 -5.79
CA VAL A 36 18.09 -5.30 -4.95
C VAL A 36 18.79 -6.61 -4.59
N GLY A 37 19.88 -6.91 -5.29
CA GLY A 37 20.52 -8.22 -5.18
C GLY A 37 19.57 -9.34 -5.62
N GLN A 38 19.15 -10.19 -4.69
CA GLN A 38 18.15 -11.24 -4.92
C GLN A 38 16.74 -10.85 -4.47
N THR A 39 16.60 -9.74 -3.74
CA THR A 39 15.33 -9.28 -3.19
C THR A 39 14.52 -8.55 -4.26
N LEU A 40 13.24 -8.87 -4.35
CA LEU A 40 12.25 -8.11 -5.12
C LEU A 40 11.55 -7.11 -4.20
N VAL A 41 11.69 -5.81 -4.45
CA VAL A 41 10.99 -4.74 -3.72
C VAL A 41 9.83 -4.24 -4.55
N LEU A 42 8.62 -4.23 -3.98
CA LEU A 42 7.41 -3.86 -4.72
C LEU A 42 6.40 -3.05 -3.91
N GLN A 43 5.62 -2.26 -4.62
CA GLN A 43 4.54 -1.42 -4.10
C GLN A 43 3.41 -1.25 -5.14
N ALA A 44 2.17 -1.26 -4.65
CA ALA A 44 0.96 -1.21 -5.47
C ALA A 44 0.31 0.19 -5.56
N GLY A 45 1.06 1.25 -5.26
CA GLY A 45 0.53 2.62 -5.28
C GLY A 45 -0.33 2.94 -4.05
N ALA A 46 -1.42 3.67 -4.27
CA ALA A 46 -2.28 4.21 -3.22
C ALA A 46 -3.74 4.30 -3.65
N PHE A 47 -4.59 4.69 -2.69
CA PHE A 47 -6.04 4.93 -2.87
C PHE A 47 -6.83 3.73 -3.38
N GLY A 48 -6.23 2.53 -3.29
CA GLY A 48 -6.82 1.33 -3.82
C GLY A 48 -6.82 1.26 -5.34
N HIS A 49 -6.23 2.20 -6.09
CA HIS A 49 -6.25 2.24 -7.57
C HIS A 49 -5.74 0.94 -8.21
N PHE A 50 -4.84 0.23 -7.54
CA PHE A 50 -4.34 -1.06 -7.98
C PHE A 50 -4.37 -2.10 -6.88
N LEU A 51 -4.73 -3.32 -7.24
CA LEU A 51 -4.43 -4.52 -6.50
C LEU A 51 -3.13 -5.13 -7.05
N GLY A 52 -2.07 -5.13 -6.24
CA GLY A 52 -0.81 -5.78 -6.60
C GLY A 52 -0.92 -7.30 -6.55
N ARG A 53 -0.57 -7.98 -7.64
CA ARG A 53 -0.49 -9.44 -7.74
C ARG A 53 0.92 -9.85 -8.11
N LEU A 54 1.61 -10.51 -7.18
CA LEU A 54 2.91 -11.15 -7.41
C LEU A 54 2.72 -12.66 -7.41
N GLN A 55 3.01 -13.30 -8.53
CA GLN A 55 3.05 -14.75 -8.66
C GLN A 55 4.49 -15.23 -8.63
N LEU A 56 4.77 -16.23 -7.79
CA LEU A 56 6.12 -16.80 -7.64
C LEU A 56 6.07 -18.29 -7.96
N GLU A 57 7.02 -18.75 -8.75
CA GLU A 57 7.32 -20.17 -8.86
C GLU A 57 8.51 -20.49 -7.98
N ILE A 58 8.37 -21.47 -7.08
CA ILE A 58 9.42 -21.88 -6.16
C ILE A 58 10.00 -23.21 -6.63
N ASN A 59 11.33 -23.27 -6.78
CA ASN A 59 12.02 -24.51 -7.05
C ASN A 59 11.94 -25.43 -5.81
N PRO A 60 11.35 -26.62 -5.91
CA PRO A 60 11.11 -27.49 -4.76
C PRO A 60 12.39 -28.11 -4.19
N THR A 61 13.46 -28.18 -4.97
CA THR A 61 14.75 -28.74 -4.54
C THR A 61 15.62 -27.69 -3.86
N THR A 62 15.64 -26.46 -4.37
CA THR A 62 16.51 -25.41 -3.84
C THR A 62 15.80 -24.45 -2.88
N GLY A 63 14.47 -24.47 -2.83
CA GLY A 63 13.64 -23.53 -2.06
C GLY A 63 13.72 -22.08 -2.55
N ARG A 64 14.24 -21.84 -3.76
CA ARG A 64 14.46 -20.50 -4.33
C ARG A 64 13.38 -20.13 -5.32
N ILE A 65 13.16 -18.83 -5.49
CA ILE A 65 12.31 -18.28 -6.55
C ILE A 65 12.94 -18.65 -7.91
N ALA A 66 12.21 -19.41 -8.72
CA ALA A 66 12.56 -19.77 -10.09
C ALA A 66 12.10 -18.69 -11.09
N SER A 67 10.91 -18.13 -10.88
CA SER A 67 10.33 -17.04 -11.66
C SER A 67 9.42 -16.18 -10.78
N ALA A 68 9.25 -14.93 -11.18
CA ALA A 68 8.40 -13.96 -10.49
C ALA A 68 7.68 -13.09 -11.53
N ASP A 69 6.36 -13.14 -11.53
CA ASP A 69 5.49 -12.37 -12.42
C ASP A 69 4.70 -11.36 -11.59
N ASN A 70 4.95 -10.08 -11.83
CA ASN A 70 4.27 -8.99 -11.15
C ASN A 70 3.21 -8.37 -12.06
N THR A 71 2.05 -8.05 -11.49
CA THR A 71 0.99 -7.33 -12.21
C THR A 71 0.30 -6.37 -11.25
N LEU A 72 0.06 -5.15 -11.70
CA LEU A 72 -0.83 -4.20 -11.03
C LEU A 72 -2.21 -4.28 -11.70
N LEU A 73 -3.18 -4.84 -10.99
CA LEU A 73 -4.56 -4.97 -11.48
C LEU A 73 -5.31 -3.67 -11.13
N PRO A 74 -5.75 -2.87 -12.12
CA PRO A 74 -6.55 -1.68 -11.83
C PRO A 74 -7.83 -2.08 -11.10
N THR A 75 -8.24 -1.29 -10.13
CA THR A 75 -9.54 -1.44 -9.47
C THR A 75 -10.52 -0.41 -10.02
N GLU A 76 -11.82 -0.68 -9.85
CA GLU A 76 -12.83 0.31 -10.16
C GLU A 76 -12.89 1.35 -9.04
N GLU A 77 -12.84 2.63 -9.41
CA GLU A 77 -13.18 3.70 -8.48
C GLU A 77 -14.68 3.69 -8.25
N THR A 78 -15.10 3.33 -7.03
CA THR A 78 -16.48 3.53 -6.62
C THR A 78 -16.75 5.04 -6.55
N PRO A 79 -17.77 5.58 -7.25
CA PRO A 79 -18.07 7.00 -7.19
C PRO A 79 -18.34 7.40 -5.74
N ILE A 80 -17.48 8.28 -5.22
CA ILE A 80 -17.61 8.80 -3.86
C ILE A 80 -18.48 10.05 -3.94
N SER A 81 -19.65 10.04 -3.30
CA SER A 81 -20.47 11.25 -3.20
C SER A 81 -19.82 12.24 -2.25
N ALA A 82 -19.18 13.27 -2.81
CA ALA A 82 -18.58 14.36 -2.03
C ALA A 82 -19.66 15.06 -1.17
N GLU A 83 -20.88 15.18 -1.67
CA GLU A 83 -22.03 15.74 -0.95
C GLU A 83 -22.37 14.92 0.31
N GLU A 84 -22.40 13.59 0.19
CA GLU A 84 -22.60 12.71 1.35
C GLU A 84 -21.47 12.85 2.37
N GLY A 85 -20.23 13.00 1.91
CA GLY A 85 -19.06 13.24 2.76
C GLY A 85 -19.20 14.52 3.58
N TRP A 86 -19.47 15.65 2.91
CA TRP A 86 -19.68 16.94 3.56
C TRP A 86 -20.88 16.93 4.51
N THR A 87 -21.97 16.28 4.11
CA THR A 87 -23.16 16.15 4.96
C THR A 87 -22.84 15.41 6.26
N ARG A 88 -22.07 14.32 6.20
CA ARG A 88 -21.64 13.57 7.40
C ARG A 88 -20.71 14.41 8.28
N LEU A 89 -19.76 15.14 7.70
CA LEU A 89 -18.85 16.02 8.45
C LEU A 89 -19.60 17.14 9.16
N LEU A 90 -20.54 17.81 8.47
CA LEU A 90 -21.36 18.87 9.05
C LEU A 90 -22.23 18.35 10.19
N LYS A 91 -22.84 17.16 10.06
CA LYS A 91 -23.61 16.53 11.14
C LYS A 91 -22.76 16.32 12.40
N VAL A 92 -21.53 15.82 12.25
CA VAL A 92 -20.61 15.64 13.38
C VAL A 92 -20.23 16.98 13.99
N ALA A 93 -19.92 17.99 13.18
CA ALA A 93 -19.57 19.33 13.68
C ALA A 93 -20.72 19.97 14.48
N VAL A 94 -21.97 19.84 14.00
CA VAL A 94 -23.16 20.34 14.69
C VAL A 94 -23.38 19.61 16.02
N LEU A 95 -23.20 18.28 16.06
CA LEU A 95 -23.29 17.51 17.30
C LEU A 95 -22.23 17.94 18.33
N ILE A 96 -20.99 18.14 17.88
CA ILE A 96 -19.90 18.63 18.75
C ILE A 96 -20.22 20.03 19.28
N ALA A 97 -20.68 20.95 18.43
CA ALA A 97 -21.05 22.30 18.84
C ALA A 97 -22.20 22.32 19.85
N GLY A 98 -23.22 21.48 19.63
CA GLY A 98 -24.32 21.30 20.59
C GLY A 98 -23.84 20.76 21.94
N LEU A 99 -22.98 19.74 21.94
CA LEU A 99 -22.42 19.18 23.17
C LEU A 99 -21.54 20.19 23.93
N LEU A 100 -20.71 20.96 23.21
CA LEU A 100 -19.88 22.01 23.80
C LEU A 100 -20.73 23.14 24.39
N SER A 101 -21.84 23.51 23.74
CA SER A 101 -22.73 24.54 24.27
C SER A 101 -23.33 24.18 25.63
N LEU A 102 -23.54 22.88 25.91
CA LEU A 102 -24.00 22.38 27.21
C LEU A 102 -22.95 22.42 28.31
N LEU A 103 -21.66 22.61 27.99
CA LEU A 103 -20.57 22.74 28.96
C LEU A 103 -20.34 24.18 29.44
N PHE A 104 -20.94 25.16 28.76
CA PHE A 104 -20.84 26.59 29.09
C PHE A 104 -22.12 27.16 29.72
N PHE A 105 -23.06 26.29 30.10
CA PHE A 105 -24.22 26.55 30.96
C PHE A 105 -24.15 25.66 32.20
#